data_AF-A0A180FZ17-F1
#
_entry.id   AF-A0A180FZ17-F1
#
_cell.length_a   1.000
_cell.length_b   1.000
_cell.length_c   1.000
_cell.angle_alpha   90.00
_cell.angle_beta   90.00
_cell.angle_gamma   90.00
#
_symmetry.space_group_name_H-M   'P 1'
#
loop_
_entity.id
_entity.type
_entity.pdbx_description
1 polymer ?
#
loop_
_entity_poly.entity_id
_entity_poly.type
_entity_poly.pdbx_seq_one_letter_code
_entity_poly.pdbx_strand_id
1 'polypeptide(L)'
;MMAYPRSVEQLSSIAQLPFDRRLPIKSYVRSCEMLYQQARVHQENEQAELAYIYLYRAERITQHDLPSHPEYGALPPGYRAQLKA
;
A
#
# COMPACT_ATOMS: atom_id res chain seq x y z
N MET A 1 -30.80 4.59 -6.04
CA MET A 1 -30.50 4.26 -4.64
C MET A 1 -29.09 4.76 -4.36
N MET A 2 -28.91 5.81 -3.56
CA MET A 2 -27.56 6.28 -3.21
C MET A 2 -26.99 5.30 -2.18
N ALA A 3 -25.94 4.58 -2.55
CA ALA A 3 -25.20 3.77 -1.58
C ALA A 3 -24.51 4.71 -0.60
N TYR A 4 -24.69 4.49 0.70
CA TYR A 4 -23.95 5.23 1.72
C TYR A 4 -22.44 4.92 1.57
N PRO A 5 -21.56 5.91 1.82
CA PRO A 5 -20.13 5.66 1.85
C PRO A 5 -19.79 4.62 2.92
N ARG A 6 -18.83 3.76 2.60
CA ARG A 6 -18.32 2.71 3.49
C ARG A 6 -17.57 3.33 4.66
N SER A 7 -17.63 2.69 5.82
CA SER A 7 -16.83 3.12 6.97
C SER A 7 -15.34 2.84 6.75
N VAL A 8 -14.49 3.54 7.49
CA VAL A 8 -13.04 3.33 7.45
C VAL A 8 -12.68 1.89 7.78
N GLU A 9 -13.36 1.26 8.73
CA GLU A 9 -13.16 -0.16 9.10
C GLU A 9 -13.51 -1.10 7.94
N GLN A 10 -14.61 -0.84 7.24
CA GLN A 10 -14.98 -1.61 6.04
C GLN A 10 -13.94 -1.45 4.94
N LEU A 11 -13.48 -0.23 4.69
CA LEU A 11 -12.46 0.05 3.69
C LEU A 11 -11.12 -0.61 4.04
N SER A 12 -10.70 -0.54 5.31
CA SER A 12 -9.49 -1.21 5.82
C SER A 12 -9.58 -2.73 5.70
N SER A 13 -10.77 -3.31 5.89
CA SER A 13 -11.02 -4.74 5.67
C SER A 13 -10.85 -5.11 4.19
N ILE A 14 -11.43 -4.32 3.27
CA ILE A 14 -11.28 -4.49 1.81
C ILE A 14 -9.82 -4.30 1.36
N ALA A 15 -9.10 -3.42 2.04
CA ALA A 15 -7.73 -3.09 1.72
C ALA A 15 -6.74 -4.22 2.09
N GLN A 16 -7.10 -5.20 2.91
CA GLN A 16 -6.18 -6.24 3.33
C GLN A 16 -5.68 -7.09 2.15
N LEU A 17 -4.37 -7.34 2.12
CA LEU A 17 -3.71 -8.22 1.17
C LEU A 17 -2.78 -9.18 1.91
N PRO A 18 -2.61 -10.41 1.41
CA PRO A 18 -1.64 -11.34 1.96
C PRO A 18 -0.21 -10.86 1.64
N PHE A 19 0.68 -11.04 2.61
CA PHE A 19 2.12 -10.82 2.46
C PHE A 19 2.87 -12.15 2.48
N ASP A 20 3.77 -12.37 1.53
CA ASP A 20 4.55 -13.59 1.37
C ASP A 20 6.04 -13.27 1.34
N ARG A 21 6.73 -13.64 2.43
CA ARG A 21 8.17 -13.41 2.63
C ARG A 21 9.07 -14.22 1.69
N ARG A 22 8.50 -15.10 0.85
CA ARG A 22 9.21 -15.85 -0.19
C ARG A 22 9.33 -15.07 -1.49
N LEU A 23 8.50 -14.04 -1.69
CA LEU A 23 8.56 -13.22 -2.88
C LEU A 23 9.68 -12.17 -2.76
N PRO A 24 10.32 -11.78 -3.87
CA PRO A 24 11.41 -10.81 -3.82
C PRO A 24 10.97 -9.49 -3.18
N ILE A 25 11.73 -9.00 -2.19
CA ILE A 25 11.41 -7.77 -1.46
C ILE A 25 11.24 -6.56 -2.37
N LYS A 26 12.03 -6.48 -3.46
CA LYS A 26 11.96 -5.40 -4.45
C LYS A 26 10.62 -5.34 -5.18
N SER A 27 9.94 -6.48 -5.33
CA SER A 27 8.60 -6.52 -5.92
C SER A 27 7.59 -5.78 -5.03
N TYR A 28 7.68 -5.94 -3.71
CA TYR A 28 6.83 -5.21 -2.77
C TYR A 28 7.09 -3.71 -2.79
N VAL A 29 8.36 -3.28 -2.90
CA VAL A 29 8.67 -1.85 -3.03
C VAL A 29 8.05 -1.25 -4.29
N ARG A 30 8.19 -1.92 -5.44
CA ARG A 30 7.54 -1.50 -6.70
C ARG A 30 6.02 -1.48 -6.58
N SER A 31 5.43 -2.48 -5.93
CA SER A 31 4.00 -2.51 -5.67
C SER A 31 3.56 -1.30 -4.84
N CYS A 32 4.32 -0.89 -3.82
CA CYS A 32 4.02 0.32 -3.04
C CYS A 32 4.03 1.57 -3.91
N GLU A 33 5.03 1.74 -4.78
CA GLU A 33 5.06 2.85 -5.74
C GLU A 33 3.81 2.87 -6.63
N MET A 34 3.42 1.71 -7.17
CA MET A 34 2.20 1.58 -7.98
C MET A 34 0.94 1.94 -7.18
N LEU A 35 0.84 1.49 -5.93
CA LEU A 35 -0.30 1.79 -5.05
C LEU A 35 -0.40 3.30 -4.80
N TYR A 36 0.70 4.01 -4.54
CA TYR A 36 0.69 5.46 -4.39
C TYR A 36 0.24 6.17 -5.67
N GLN A 37 0.70 5.72 -6.85
CA GLN A 37 0.24 6.30 -8.12
C GLN A 37 -1.25 6.07 -8.35
N GLN A 38 -1.76 4.87 -8.06
CA GLN A 38 -3.21 4.60 -8.16
C GLN A 38 -4.00 5.46 -7.18
N ALA A 39 -3.54 5.59 -5.93
CA ALA A 39 -4.19 6.44 -4.95
C ALA A 39 -4.33 7.89 -5.44
N ARG A 40 -3.26 8.45 -6.02
CA ARG A 40 -3.26 9.80 -6.60
C ARG A 40 -4.28 9.92 -7.74
N VAL A 41 -4.28 8.98 -8.68
CA VAL A 41 -5.26 8.97 -9.78
C VAL A 41 -6.69 8.94 -9.25
N HIS A 42 -6.98 8.12 -8.23
CA HIS A 42 -8.31 8.04 -7.64
C HIS A 42 -8.68 9.29 -6.84
N GLN A 43 -7.72 9.93 -6.17
CA GLN A 43 -7.93 11.20 -5.49
C GLN A 43 -8.27 12.32 -6.48
N GLU A 44 -7.55 12.41 -7.60
CA GLU A 44 -7.79 13.40 -8.66
C GLU A 44 -9.17 13.20 -9.34
N ASN A 45 -9.68 11.96 -9.35
CA ASN A 45 -11.01 11.61 -9.87
C ASN A 45 -12.12 11.65 -8.80
N GLU A 46 -11.88 12.26 -7.63
CA GLU A 46 -12.84 12.35 -6.51
C GLU A 46 -13.32 10.99 -5.96
N GLN A 47 -12.57 9.93 -6.20
CA GLN A 47 -12.85 8.55 -5.76
C GLN A 47 -12.15 8.27 -4.42
N ALA A 48 -12.58 8.98 -3.37
CA ALA A 48 -11.93 8.99 -2.06
C ALA A 48 -11.77 7.60 -1.42
N GLU A 49 -12.78 6.72 -1.54
CA GLU A 49 -12.70 5.37 -0.97
C GLU A 49 -11.64 4.49 -1.64
N LEU A 50 -11.49 4.61 -2.97
CA LEU A 50 -10.45 3.90 -3.69
C LEU A 50 -9.08 4.45 -3.34
N ALA A 51 -8.94 5.79 -3.32
CA ALA A 51 -7.70 6.44 -2.88
C ALA A 51 -7.27 5.95 -1.49
N TYR A 52 -8.21 5.89 -0.54
CA TYR A 52 -7.97 5.34 0.79
C TYR A 52 -7.50 3.89 0.75
N ILE A 53 -8.19 3.00 0.02
CA ILE A 53 -7.83 1.58 -0.07
C ILE A 53 -6.39 1.41 -0.58
N TYR A 54 -5.99 2.18 -1.59
CA TYR A 54 -4.63 2.10 -2.14
C TYR A 54 -3.56 2.63 -1.17
N LEU A 55 -3.82 3.75 -0.50
CA LEU A 55 -2.91 4.29 0.52
C LEU A 55 -2.77 3.35 1.72
N TYR A 56 -3.88 2.81 2.22
CA TYR A 56 -3.88 1.89 3.35
C TYR A 56 -3.09 0.61 3.03
N ARG A 57 -3.19 0.10 1.79
CA ARG A 57 -2.36 -1.03 1.34
C ARG A 57 -0.88 -0.71 1.36
N ALA A 58 -0.50 0.45 0.82
CA ALA A 58 0.91 0.85 0.77
C ALA A 58 1.46 1.06 2.19
N GLU A 59 0.74 1.76 3.05
CA GLU A 59 1.10 1.96 4.45
C GLU A 59 1.30 0.62 5.17
N ARG A 60 0.34 -0.31 5.05
CA ARG A 60 0.44 -1.61 5.72
C ARG A 60 1.65 -2.41 5.24
N ILE A 61 1.90 -2.43 3.93
CA ILE A 61 3.06 -3.13 3.37
C ILE A 61 4.35 -2.50 3.88
N THR A 62 4.45 -1.17 3.89
CA THR A 62 5.69 -0.46 4.26
C THR A 62 5.99 -0.46 5.76
N GLN A 63 4.97 -0.29 6.60
CA GLN A 63 5.12 -0.13 8.05
C GLN A 63 5.05 -1.45 8.82
N HIS A 64 4.26 -2.43 8.34
CA HIS A 64 4.03 -3.68 9.07
C HIS A 64 4.69 -4.88 8.39
N ASP A 65 4.50 -5.05 7.08
CA ASP A 65 4.89 -6.28 6.41
C ASP A 65 6.38 -6.30 6.02
N LEU A 66 6.85 -5.27 5.31
CA LEU A 66 8.23 -5.16 4.81
C LEU A 66 9.29 -5.28 5.92
N PRO A 67 9.15 -4.65 7.10
CA PRO A 67 10.11 -4.81 8.19
C PRO A 67 10.30 -6.25 8.64
N SER A 68 9.32 -7.12 8.42
CA SER A 68 9.43 -8.54 8.73
C SER A 68 10.19 -9.34 7.66
N HIS A 69 10.41 -8.80 6.45
CA HIS A 69 11.07 -9.52 5.35
C HIS A 69 12.56 -9.79 5.66
N PRO A 70 13.11 -11.01 5.41
CA PRO A 70 14.51 -11.34 5.72
C PRO A 70 15.53 -10.38 5.09
N GLU A 71 15.26 -9.93 3.87
CA GLU A 71 16.11 -8.99 3.11
C GLU A 71 15.91 -7.50 3.46
N TYR A 72 15.01 -7.14 4.38
CA TYR A 72 14.68 -5.74 4.67
C TYR A 72 15.89 -4.93 5.12
N GLY A 73 16.71 -5.50 6.00
CA GLY A 73 17.96 -4.90 6.45
C GLY A 73 18.98 -4.67 5.31
N ALA A 74 18.92 -5.47 4.25
CA ALA A 74 19.82 -5.41 3.10
C ALA A 74 19.27 -4.54 1.95
N LEU A 75 18.09 -3.92 2.09
CA LEU A 75 17.54 -3.05 1.05
C LEU A 75 18.50 -1.89 0.74
N PRO A 76 18.83 -1.67 -0.56
CA PRO A 76 19.67 -0.56 -0.95
C PRO A 76 19.05 0.78 -0.53
N PRO A 77 19.87 1.82 -0.23
CA PRO A 77 19.37 3.12 0.23
C PRO A 77 18.30 3.75 -0.68
N GLY A 78 18.43 3.61 -2.01
CA GLY A 78 17.45 4.13 -2.97
C GLY A 78 16.05 3.54 -2.78
N TYR A 79 15.94 2.24 -2.46
CA TYR A 79 14.65 1.61 -2.18
C TYR A 79 14.07 2.06 -0.84
N ARG A 80 14.91 2.33 0.16
CA ARG A 80 14.44 2.86 1.44
C ARG A 80 13.89 4.29 1.32
N ALA A 81 14.41 5.08 0.39
CA ALA A 81 13.87 6.42 0.10
C ALA A 81 12.46 6.36 -0.51
N GLN A 82 12.19 5.38 -1.39
CA GLN A 82 10.87 5.15 -1.98
C GLN A 82 9.80 4.78 -0.95
N LEU A 83 10.19 4.17 0.17
CA LEU A 83 9.27 3.75 1.25
C LEU A 83 8.94 4.87 2.24
N LYS A 84 9.56 6.05 2.12
CA LYS A 84 9.38 7.20 3.03
C LYS A 84 8.65 8.38 2.40
N ALA A 85 8.28 8.28 1.13
CA ALA A 85 7.56 9.30 0.37
C ALA A 85 6.05 9.19 0.62
#